data_AF-A0A1H6DWL0-F1
#
_entry.id   AF-A0A1H6DWL0-F1
#
_cell.length_a   1.000
_cell.length_b   1.000
_cell.length_c   1.000
_cell.angle_alpha   90.00
_cell.angle_beta   90.00
_cell.angle_gamma   90.00
#
_symmetry.space_group_name_H-M   'P 1'
#
loop_
_entity.id
_entity.type
_entity.pdbx_description
1 polymer ?
#
loop_
_entity_poly.entity_id
_entity_poly.type
_entity_poly.pdbx_seq_one_letter_code
_entity_poly.pdbx_strand_id
1 'polypeptide(L)'
;MLATQLMALATQDASADIALWIHSPGGSVPSMLAIRDIIRLIPCDVSTLVLGIAYSAGQFLLSSGARGKRRALPHSRVLMHQGSAGIGGTAVDIELQAGDLRHTRDTVLGLISEDTGQPVERIFEDSLHDRWYTAQEALDYGFIDAIVQNFDEIAPQNRPRPGFSVTEGVGQ
;
A
#
# COMPACT_ATOMS: atom_id res chain seq x y z
N MET A 1 -14.89 6.87 -2.34
CA MET A 1 -13.52 6.51 -2.79
C MET A 1 -12.75 5.95 -1.59
N LEU A 2 -11.75 5.09 -1.79
CA LEU A 2 -10.91 4.61 -0.67
C LEU A 2 -10.17 5.76 0.03
N ALA A 3 -9.59 6.70 -0.73
CA ALA A 3 -8.91 7.87 -0.21
C ALA A 3 -9.76 8.70 0.78
N THR A 4 -11.06 8.89 0.48
CA THR A 4 -11.95 9.64 1.37
C THR A 4 -12.23 8.91 2.68
N GLN A 5 -12.21 7.58 2.69
CA GLN A 5 -12.35 6.79 3.92
C GLN A 5 -11.11 6.89 4.81
N LEU A 6 -9.91 6.85 4.21
CA LEU A 6 -8.65 7.06 4.94
C LEU A 6 -8.63 8.43 5.62
N MET A 7 -8.99 9.50 4.88
CA MET A 7 -9.06 10.84 5.45
C MET A 7 -10.13 10.96 6.54
N ALA A 8 -11.30 10.33 6.35
CA ALA A 8 -12.37 10.36 7.34
C ALA A 8 -11.94 9.68 8.65
N LEU A 9 -11.29 8.52 8.59
CA LEU A 9 -10.75 7.82 9.76
C LEU A 9 -9.66 8.65 10.46
N ALA A 10 -8.73 9.24 9.70
CA ALA A 10 -7.70 10.12 10.24
C ALA A 10 -8.28 11.39 10.91
N THR A 11 -9.43 11.87 10.43
CA THR A 11 -10.14 13.02 11.02
C THR A 11 -10.86 12.61 12.31
N GLN A 12 -11.39 11.40 12.37
CA GLN A 12 -12.09 10.87 13.55
C GLN A 12 -11.13 10.61 14.70
N ASP A 13 -9.98 9.98 14.43
CA ASP A 13 -8.92 9.79 15.41
C ASP A 13 -7.55 9.75 14.72
N ALA A 14 -6.84 10.88 14.78
CA ALA A 14 -5.50 11.04 14.21
C ALA A 14 -4.42 10.20 14.92
N SER A 15 -4.73 9.58 16.07
CA SER A 15 -3.79 8.75 16.84
C SER A 15 -3.98 7.25 16.62
N ALA A 16 -5.10 6.84 16.02
CA ALA A 16 -5.40 5.45 15.76
C ALA A 16 -4.86 5.01 14.39
N ASP A 17 -4.14 3.89 14.37
CA ASP A 17 -3.72 3.26 13.12
C ASP A 17 -4.95 2.88 12.26
N ILE A 18 -4.80 2.98 10.95
CA ILE A 18 -5.79 2.51 9.98
C ILE A 18 -5.36 1.15 9.43
N ALA A 19 -6.30 0.21 9.35
CA ALA A 19 -6.07 -1.08 8.73
C ALA A 19 -6.62 -1.12 7.29
N LEU A 20 -5.72 -1.24 6.32
CA LEU A 20 -6.06 -1.42 4.90
C LEU A 20 -5.93 -2.90 4.52
N TRP A 21 -7.06 -3.58 4.38
CA TRP A 21 -7.10 -4.98 3.95
C TRP A 21 -7.30 -5.07 2.43
N ILE A 22 -6.45 -5.85 1.77
CA ILE A 22 -6.28 -5.87 0.32
C ILE A 22 -6.64 -7.26 -0.22
N HIS A 23 -7.64 -7.29 -1.08
CA HIS A 23 -7.93 -8.38 -2.01
C HIS A 23 -8.27 -7.75 -3.36
N SER A 24 -7.25 -7.50 -4.18
CA SER A 24 -7.39 -6.69 -5.39
C SER A 24 -6.55 -7.20 -6.56
N PRO A 25 -7.13 -7.31 -7.78
CA PRO A 25 -6.38 -7.59 -9.00
C PRO A 25 -5.67 -6.34 -9.57
N GLY A 26 -5.80 -5.18 -8.92
CA GLY A 26 -5.21 -3.92 -9.39
C GLY A 26 -6.25 -2.94 -9.94
N GLY A 27 -5.79 -2.00 -10.77
CA GLY A 27 -6.65 -0.97 -11.34
C GLY A 27 -5.89 0.25 -11.84
N SER A 28 -6.46 1.43 -11.61
CA SER A 28 -5.98 2.72 -12.12
C SER A 28 -4.70 3.21 -11.44
N VAL A 29 -3.67 3.53 -12.24
CA VAL A 29 -2.40 4.11 -11.77
C VAL A 29 -2.59 5.48 -11.12
N PRO A 30 -3.32 6.45 -11.72
CA PRO A 30 -3.60 7.72 -11.03
C PRO A 30 -4.31 7.52 -9.67
N SER A 31 -5.20 6.54 -9.57
CA SER A 31 -5.93 6.28 -8.32
C SER A 31 -5.01 5.68 -7.24
N MET A 32 -4.11 4.76 -7.60
CA MET A 32 -3.18 4.19 -6.60
C MET A 32 -2.18 5.23 -6.11
N LEU A 33 -1.70 6.12 -6.99
CA LEU A 33 -0.81 7.22 -6.61
C LEU A 33 -1.51 8.16 -5.63
N ALA A 34 -2.74 8.59 -5.94
CA ALA A 34 -3.52 9.43 -5.03
C ALA A 34 -3.79 8.75 -3.67
N ILE A 35 -4.05 7.45 -3.64
CA ILE A 35 -4.23 6.72 -2.38
C ILE A 35 -2.91 6.67 -1.59
N ARG A 36 -1.76 6.40 -2.24
CA ARG A 36 -0.45 6.42 -1.58
C ARG A 36 -0.13 7.80 -1.01
N ASP A 37 -0.40 8.87 -1.75
CA ASP A 37 -0.17 10.23 -1.26
C ASP A 37 -0.99 10.50 0.00
N ILE A 38 -2.24 10.05 0.05
CA ILE A 38 -3.05 10.12 1.28
C ILE A 38 -2.47 9.26 2.41
N ILE A 39 -2.01 8.04 2.12
CA ILE A 39 -1.32 7.20 3.13
C ILE A 39 -0.09 7.91 3.71
N ARG A 40 0.65 8.69 2.89
CA ARG A 40 1.81 9.46 3.33
C ARG A 40 1.46 10.79 4.02
N LEU A 41 0.28 11.36 3.72
CA LEU A 41 -0.16 12.66 4.22
C LEU A 41 -0.82 12.60 5.59
N ILE A 42 -1.61 11.56 5.86
CA ILE A 42 -2.37 11.47 7.11
C ILE A 42 -1.44 11.26 8.32
N PRO A 43 -1.82 11.75 9.52
CA PRO A 43 -0.95 11.73 10.70
C PRO A 43 -0.82 10.36 11.38
N CYS A 44 -1.66 9.39 11.03
CA CYS A 44 -1.65 8.06 11.60
C CYS A 44 -1.07 7.02 10.63
N ASP A 45 -0.52 5.94 11.19
CA ASP A 45 0.02 4.86 10.38
C ASP A 45 -1.09 4.08 9.68
N VAL A 46 -0.82 3.68 8.42
CA VAL A 46 -1.65 2.73 7.69
C VAL A 46 -0.97 1.38 7.67
N SER A 47 -1.54 0.41 8.39
CA SER A 47 -1.16 -1.00 8.27
C SER A 47 -1.80 -1.61 7.02
N THR A 48 -1.09 -2.52 6.36
CA THR A 48 -1.58 -3.20 5.15
C THR A 48 -1.61 -4.71 5.35
N LEU A 49 -2.64 -5.38 4.84
CA LEU A 49 -2.78 -6.83 4.92
C LEU A 49 -3.29 -7.38 3.59
N VAL A 50 -2.55 -8.30 2.96
CA VAL A 50 -3.11 -9.10 1.86
C VAL A 50 -3.94 -10.24 2.41
N LEU A 51 -5.21 -10.31 2.00
CA LEU A 51 -6.13 -11.40 2.36
C LEU A 51 -6.06 -12.56 1.37
N GLY A 52 -5.75 -12.29 0.10
CA GLY A 52 -5.61 -13.34 -0.91
C GLY A 52 -4.78 -12.90 -2.11
N ILE A 53 -5.12 -11.77 -2.73
CA ILE A 53 -4.35 -11.24 -3.86
C ILE A 53 -4.07 -9.75 -3.69
N ALA A 54 -2.86 -9.34 -4.07
CA ALA A 54 -2.47 -7.94 -4.20
C ALA A 54 -1.64 -7.80 -5.48
N TYR A 55 -2.31 -7.51 -6.59
CA TYR A 55 -1.68 -7.43 -7.91
C TYR A 55 -1.62 -5.99 -8.39
N SER A 56 -0.56 -5.63 -9.13
CA SER A 56 -0.45 -4.32 -9.77
C SER A 56 -0.64 -3.19 -8.75
N ALA A 57 -1.65 -2.32 -8.92
CA ALA A 57 -2.02 -1.32 -7.92
C ALA A 57 -2.25 -1.86 -6.49
N GLY A 58 -2.73 -3.09 -6.34
CA GLY A 58 -2.84 -3.76 -5.04
C GLY A 58 -1.48 -4.05 -4.39
N GLN A 59 -0.50 -4.51 -5.18
CA GLN A 59 0.89 -4.70 -4.71
C GLN A 59 1.51 -3.36 -4.33
N PHE A 60 1.32 -2.34 -5.16
CA PHE A 60 1.84 -1.00 -4.92
C PHE A 60 1.35 -0.43 -3.57
N LEU A 61 0.04 -0.54 -3.32
CA LEU A 61 -0.55 -0.08 -2.06
C LEU A 61 -0.17 -0.95 -0.87
N LEU A 62 0.04 -2.26 -1.06
CA LEU A 62 0.56 -3.15 -0.03
C LEU A 62 1.90 -2.65 0.51
N SER A 63 2.86 -2.39 -0.38
CA SER A 63 4.20 -1.93 0.01
C SER A 63 4.20 -0.50 0.56
N SER A 64 3.21 0.32 0.17
CA SER A 64 3.03 1.71 0.64
C SER A 64 2.66 1.83 2.13
N GLY A 65 2.22 0.74 2.77
CA GLY A 65 1.89 0.72 4.20
C GLY A 65 3.07 1.13 5.09
N ALA A 66 2.77 1.47 6.34
CA ALA A 66 3.79 1.79 7.34
C ALA A 66 4.75 0.60 7.54
N ARG A 67 6.07 0.86 7.48
CA ARG A 67 7.09 -0.18 7.66
C ARG A 67 6.94 -0.89 9.00
N GLY A 68 7.09 -2.21 9.01
CA GLY A 68 6.84 -3.06 10.17
C GLY A 68 5.35 -3.42 10.38
N LYS A 69 4.43 -2.85 9.58
CA LYS A 69 2.98 -3.06 9.68
C LYS A 69 2.36 -3.58 8.36
N ARG A 70 3.18 -4.10 7.44
CA ARG A 70 2.75 -4.68 6.16
C ARG A 70 2.73 -6.20 6.29
N ARG A 71 1.59 -6.83 6.00
CA ARG A 71 1.37 -8.24 6.29
C ARG A 71 0.70 -8.98 5.14
N ALA A 72 0.81 -10.30 5.13
CA ALA A 72 0.04 -11.16 4.24
C ALA A 72 -0.47 -12.41 4.96
N LEU A 73 -1.61 -12.93 4.54
CA LEU A 73 -2.03 -14.28 4.91
C LEU A 73 -1.16 -15.34 4.19
N PRO A 74 -0.98 -16.55 4.75
CA PRO A 74 -0.01 -17.53 4.27
C PRO A 74 -0.11 -17.93 2.79
N HIS A 75 -1.32 -17.92 2.23
CA HIS A 75 -1.58 -18.31 0.83
C HIS A 75 -1.77 -17.11 -0.11
N SER A 76 -1.46 -15.92 0.36
CA SER A 76 -1.58 -14.71 -0.45
C SER A 76 -0.61 -14.72 -1.61
N ARG A 77 -1.02 -14.07 -2.70
CA ARG A 77 -0.19 -13.83 -3.87
C ARG A 77 -0.04 -12.35 -4.12
N VAL A 78 1.19 -11.95 -4.42
CA VAL A 78 1.54 -10.59 -4.84
C VAL A 78 1.99 -10.65 -6.30
N LEU A 79 1.65 -9.64 -7.10
CA LEU A 79 2.06 -9.55 -8.50
C LEU A 79 2.56 -8.15 -8.80
N MET A 80 3.79 -8.08 -9.33
CA MET A 80 4.37 -6.88 -9.90
C MET A 80 4.48 -7.03 -11.42
N HIS A 81 4.15 -5.97 -12.14
CA HIS A 81 4.31 -5.85 -13.59
C HIS A 81 4.29 -4.36 -13.96
N GLN A 82 4.75 -4.01 -15.16
CA GLN A 82 4.89 -2.62 -15.61
C GLN A 82 3.52 -1.91 -15.82
N GLY A 83 2.43 -2.67 -15.92
CA GLY A 83 1.12 -2.15 -16.30
C GLY A 83 0.93 -2.06 -17.81
N SER A 84 -0.31 -1.81 -18.23
CA SER A 84 -0.70 -1.66 -19.64
C SER A 84 -1.14 -0.23 -19.93
N ALA A 85 -0.71 0.32 -21.08
CA ALA A 85 -1.20 1.59 -21.59
C ALA A 85 -1.40 1.51 -23.11
N GLY A 86 -2.46 2.18 -23.60
CA GLY A 86 -2.68 2.39 -25.03
C GLY A 86 -2.27 3.80 -25.44
N ILE A 87 -1.59 3.94 -26.57
CA ILE A 87 -1.21 5.23 -27.16
C ILE A 87 -1.65 5.31 -28.63
N GLY A 88 -1.92 6.51 -29.13
CA GLY A 88 -2.30 6.73 -30.52
C GLY A 88 -2.55 8.20 -30.88
N GLY A 89 -2.72 8.48 -32.17
CA GLY A 89 -2.93 9.83 -32.70
C GLY A 89 -1.89 10.22 -33.76
N THR A 90 -1.65 11.51 -33.91
CA THR A 90 -0.56 12.01 -34.76
C THR A 90 0.81 11.62 -34.19
N ALA A 91 1.88 11.76 -34.97
CA ALA A 91 3.24 11.50 -34.48
C ALA A 91 3.57 12.33 -33.22
N VAL A 92 3.12 13.58 -33.16
CA VAL A 92 3.29 14.47 -32.01
C VAL A 92 2.50 13.97 -30.80
N ASP A 93 1.26 13.52 -30.99
CA ASP A 93 0.45 12.96 -29.90
C ASP A 93 1.09 11.70 -29.31
N ILE A 94 1.62 10.83 -30.17
CA ILE A 94 2.32 9.61 -29.76
C ILE A 94 3.58 9.95 -28.96
N GLU A 95 4.37 10.93 -29.41
CA GLU A 95 5.59 11.35 -28.71
C GLU A 95 5.27 11.93 -27.31
N LEU A 96 4.25 12.79 -27.21
CA LEU A 96 3.80 13.36 -25.94
C LEU A 96 3.30 12.28 -24.97
N GLN A 97 2.45 11.37 -25.45
CA GLN A 97 1.92 10.27 -24.63
C GLN A 97 3.05 9.32 -24.17
N ALA A 98 4.02 9.03 -25.03
CA ALA A 98 5.17 8.21 -24.66
C ALA A 98 6.03 8.87 -23.57
N GLY A 99 6.18 10.19 -23.60
CA GLY A 99 6.84 10.96 -22.55
C GLY A 99 6.12 10.85 -21.19
N ASP A 100 4.81 11.05 -21.18
CA ASP A 100 3.99 10.96 -19.96
C ASP A 100 3.96 9.54 -19.36
N LEU A 101 3.86 8.51 -20.21
CA LEU A 101 3.95 7.12 -19.77
C LEU A 101 5.32 6.79 -19.17
N ARG A 102 6.39 7.32 -19.75
CA ARG A 102 7.75 7.14 -19.20
C ARG A 102 7.85 7.78 -17.81
N HIS A 103 7.36 9.01 -17.67
CA HIS A 103 7.36 9.71 -16.38
C HIS A 103 6.55 8.96 -15.31
N THR A 104 5.34 8.50 -15.67
CA THR A 104 4.48 7.72 -14.78
C THR A 104 5.14 6.41 -14.36
N ARG A 105 5.71 5.67 -15.32
CA ARG A 105 6.47 4.44 -15.04
C ARG A 105 7.62 4.70 -14.07
N ASP A 106 8.47 5.68 -14.37
CA ASP A 106 9.66 5.96 -13.57
C ASP A 106 9.31 6.38 -12.13
N THR A 107 8.22 7.14 -12.00
CA THR A 107 7.63 7.50 -10.70
C THR A 107 7.22 6.24 -9.94
N VAL A 108 6.39 5.38 -10.55
CA VAL A 108 5.89 4.16 -9.88
C VAL A 108 7.04 3.23 -9.46
N LEU A 109 8.01 2.99 -10.35
CA LEU A 109 9.14 2.11 -10.05
C LEU A 109 10.04 2.68 -8.95
N GLY A 110 10.26 3.99 -8.95
CA GLY A 110 10.99 4.69 -7.88
C GLY A 110 10.30 4.55 -6.53
N LEU A 111 8.97 4.68 -6.47
CA LEU A 111 8.20 4.53 -5.24
C LEU A 111 8.17 3.07 -4.74
N ILE A 112 8.08 2.08 -5.63
CA ILE A 112 8.19 0.66 -5.24
C ILE A 112 9.59 0.38 -4.70
N SER A 113 10.64 0.91 -5.34
CA SER A 113 12.02 0.80 -4.84
C SER A 113 12.17 1.41 -3.45
N GLU A 114 11.66 2.62 -3.24
CA GLU A 114 11.62 3.28 -1.94
C GLU A 114 10.94 2.40 -0.89
N ASP A 115 9.75 1.88 -1.19
CA ASP A 115 8.92 1.14 -0.23
C ASP A 115 9.48 -0.26 0.08
N THR A 116 10.08 -0.94 -0.89
CA THR A 116 10.63 -2.31 -0.74
C THR A 116 12.08 -2.33 -0.27
N GLY A 117 12.86 -1.29 -0.55
CA GLY A 117 14.31 -1.26 -0.34
C GLY A 117 15.12 -1.95 -1.43
N GLN A 118 14.49 -2.43 -2.51
CA GLN A 118 15.20 -2.98 -3.67
C GLN A 118 15.73 -1.85 -4.57
N PRO A 119 16.87 -2.05 -5.27
CA PRO A 119 17.34 -1.10 -6.28
C PRO A 119 16.32 -0.89 -7.40
N VAL A 120 16.22 0.33 -7.93
CA VAL A 120 15.27 0.68 -9.02
C VAL A 120 15.50 -0.20 -10.25
N GLU A 121 16.74 -0.55 -10.55
CA GLU A 121 17.10 -1.42 -11.67
C GLU A 121 16.49 -2.82 -11.52
N ARG A 122 16.47 -3.35 -10.29
CA ARG A 122 15.83 -4.63 -10.00
C ARG A 122 14.32 -4.54 -10.14
N ILE A 123 13.70 -3.48 -9.61
CA ILE A 123 12.26 -3.26 -9.78
C ILE A 123 11.89 -3.16 -11.26
N PHE A 124 12.69 -2.43 -12.05
CA PHE A 124 12.49 -2.31 -13.50
C PHE A 124 12.50 -3.68 -14.18
N GLU A 125 13.57 -4.45 -14.01
CA GLU A 125 13.71 -5.79 -14.61
C GLU A 125 12.58 -6.74 -14.17
N ASP A 126 12.28 -6.78 -12.87
CA ASP A 126 11.25 -7.65 -12.30
C ASP A 126 9.82 -7.20 -12.71
N SER A 127 9.65 -5.99 -13.23
CA SER A 127 8.36 -5.47 -13.73
C SER A 127 8.11 -5.71 -15.23
N LEU A 128 9.14 -6.05 -16.02
CA LEU A 128 9.03 -6.20 -17.48
C LEU A 128 8.02 -7.26 -17.92
N HIS A 129 7.76 -8.24 -17.06
CA HIS A 129 6.76 -9.28 -17.25
C HIS A 129 5.95 -9.45 -15.97
N ASP A 130 4.81 -10.11 -16.07
CA ASP A 130 4.06 -10.50 -14.88
C ASP A 130 4.95 -11.39 -14.00
N ARG A 131 5.20 -10.93 -12.78
CA ARG A 131 5.96 -11.65 -11.79
C ARG A 131 5.14 -11.85 -10.54
N TRP A 132 4.89 -13.11 -10.23
CA TRP A 132 4.14 -13.50 -9.04
C TRP A 132 5.07 -13.87 -7.90
N TYR A 133 4.63 -13.55 -6.69
CA TYR A 133 5.29 -13.86 -5.43
C TYR A 133 4.31 -14.58 -4.52
N THR A 134 4.76 -15.63 -3.88
CA THR A 134 4.14 -16.23 -2.69
C THR A 134 4.28 -15.27 -1.50
N ALA A 135 3.59 -15.55 -0.39
CA ALA A 135 3.74 -14.75 0.82
C ALA A 135 5.20 -14.71 1.33
N GLN A 136 5.92 -15.83 1.23
CA GLN A 136 7.34 -15.90 1.62
C GLN A 136 8.22 -15.07 0.68
N GLU A 137 8.06 -15.23 -0.64
CA GLU A 137 8.84 -14.44 -1.59
C GLU A 137 8.51 -12.94 -1.47
N ALA A 138 7.27 -12.58 -1.13
CA ALA A 138 6.88 -11.20 -0.91
C ALA A 138 7.53 -10.60 0.35
N LEU A 139 7.70 -11.42 1.40
CA LEU A 139 8.46 -11.05 2.60
C LEU A 139 9.94 -10.84 2.25
N ASP A 140 10.55 -11.81 1.58
CA ASP A 140 11.97 -11.77 1.20
C ASP A 140 12.28 -10.60 0.25
N TYR A 141 11.32 -10.23 -0.61
CA TYR A 141 11.45 -9.10 -1.53
C TYR A 141 11.29 -7.75 -0.83
N GLY A 142 10.62 -7.70 0.32
CA GLY A 142 10.34 -6.49 1.08
C GLY A 142 9.00 -5.81 0.79
N PHE A 143 8.07 -6.49 0.11
CA PHE A 143 6.69 -5.99 -0.07
C PHE A 143 5.89 -6.01 1.25
N ILE A 144 6.19 -6.97 2.11
CA ILE A 144 5.59 -7.14 3.43
C ILE A 144 6.68 -7.29 4.49
N ASP A 145 6.28 -7.18 5.76
CA ASP A 145 7.15 -7.30 6.93
C ASP A 145 6.89 -8.58 7.73
N ALA A 146 5.70 -9.20 7.58
CA ALA A 146 5.37 -10.45 8.26
C ALA A 146 4.27 -11.27 7.56
N ILE A 147 4.29 -12.58 7.78
CA ILE A 147 3.21 -13.51 7.41
C ILE A 147 2.41 -13.84 8.67
N VAL A 148 1.11 -13.54 8.64
CA VAL A 148 0.20 -13.68 9.78
C VAL A 148 0.09 -15.15 10.22
N GLN A 149 0.21 -15.41 11.53
CA GLN A 149 0.04 -16.74 12.11
C GLN A 149 -1.26 -16.88 12.93
N ASN A 150 -1.77 -15.77 13.47
CA ASN A 150 -3.00 -15.75 14.27
C ASN A 150 -3.79 -14.44 14.12
N PHE A 151 -5.00 -14.39 14.67
CA PHE A 151 -5.92 -13.27 14.50
C PHE A 151 -5.49 -12.00 15.26
N ASP A 152 -4.82 -12.13 16.41
CA ASP A 152 -4.42 -10.99 17.24
C ASP A 152 -3.40 -10.09 16.55
N GLU A 153 -2.68 -10.63 15.56
CA GLU A 153 -1.75 -9.90 14.70
C GLU A 153 -2.42 -8.93 13.71
N ILE A 154 -3.72 -9.11 13.45
CA ILE A 154 -4.49 -8.28 12.51
C ILE A 154 -5.67 -7.57 13.16
N ALA A 155 -6.01 -7.92 14.40
CA ALA A 155 -7.04 -7.25 15.17
C ALA A 155 -6.63 -5.80 15.43
N PRO A 156 -7.54 -4.81 15.24
CA PRO A 156 -7.26 -3.41 15.56
C PRO A 156 -6.84 -3.29 17.02
N GLN A 157 -5.64 -2.78 17.28
CA GLN A 157 -5.23 -2.48 18.65
C GLN A 157 -5.95 -1.22 19.10
N ASN A 158 -7.14 -1.37 19.69
CA ASN A 158 -7.69 -0.35 20.56
C ASN A 158 -6.75 -0.23 21.75
N ARG A 159 -5.79 0.69 21.71
CA ARG A 159 -5.07 1.09 22.93
C ARG A 159 -6.02 1.99 23.72
N PRO A 160 -6.64 1.52 24.82
CA PRO A 160 -7.20 2.46 25.78
C PRO A 160 -6.05 3.36 26.23
N ARG A 161 -6.24 4.69 26.12
CA ARG A 161 -5.31 5.64 26.73
C ARG A 161 -5.19 5.26 28.22
N PRO A 162 -3.99 4.99 28.76
CA PRO A 162 -3.83 4.84 30.20
C PRO A 162 -4.04 6.23 30.81
N GLY A 163 -5.29 6.57 31.09
CA GLY A 163 -5.69 7.79 31.77
C GLY A 163 -6.54 7.37 32.95
N PHE A 164 -5.95 7.40 34.15
CA PHE A 164 -6.72 7.37 35.38
C PHE A 164 -7.62 8.61 35.40
N SER A 165 -8.91 8.46 35.10
CA SER A 165 -9.90 9.42 35.59
C SER A 165 -10.16 9.07 37.05
N VAL A 166 -9.31 9.59 37.94
CA VAL A 166 -9.68 9.73 39.35
C VAL A 166 -10.75 10.82 39.38
N THR A 167 -12.01 10.45 39.22
CA THR A 167 -13.09 11.27 39.77
C THR A 167 -13.07 11.03 41.26
N GLU A 168 -12.35 11.89 41.98
CA GLU A 168 -12.52 12.05 43.41
C GLU A 168 -14.01 12.25 43.70
N GLY A 169 -14.50 11.48 44.67
CA GLY A 169 -15.90 11.54 45.07
C GLY A 169 -16.24 12.92 45.63
N VAL A 170 -17.44 13.37 45.29
CA VAL A 170 -18.18 14.28 46.17
C VAL A 170 -19.35 13.47 46.72
N GLY A 171 -19.12 12.90 47.90
CA GLY A 171 -20.19 12.55 48.81
C GLY A 171 -20.58 13.79 49.59
N GLN A 172 -21.79 14.27 49.37
CA GLN A 172 -22.84 14.59 50.35
C GLN A 172 -23.99 15.31 49.66
#